data_AF-A0A961NUE6-F1
#
_entry.id   AF-A0A961NUE6-F1
#
_cell.length_a   1.000
_cell.length_b   1.000
_cell.length_c   1.000
_cell.angle_alpha   90.00
_cell.angle_beta   90.00
_cell.angle_gamma   90.00
#
_symmetry.space_group_name_H-M   'P 1'
#
loop_
_entity.id
_entity.type
_entity.pdbx_description
1 polymer ?
#
loop_
_entity_poly.entity_id
_entity_poly.type
_entity_poly.pdbx_seq_one_letter_code
_entity_poly.pdbx_strand_id
1 'polypeptide(L)'
;MLVPGPASAAPRIDPRSARGRDAAQGAEYGQAGVESGGAGDHVQAVMSDQGKRDRIQATSALAAVAILAAVLWLIVLPRMEVPVLEADLSGPPIPYDHLAYEATDPHYLSNRRRVHEDWLAAIARYPDVRDCLEPDERPAKRPDLRRFDWAGLRGRKDLDICLYRVFSSLGTRQRSTIWLESQGFRTSEFAVGGGIVVNGRYSPRDDHVLLPGGTVLARWVTAHIIYGEVASVRWAEDGRLLRAGFMSNSL
;
A
#
# COMPACT_ATOMS: atom_id res chain seq x y z
N MET A 1 3.02 -1.15 53.36
CA MET A 1 2.49 -2.51 53.18
C MET A 1 1.40 -2.45 52.12
N LEU A 2 1.66 -2.92 50.91
CA LEU A 2 0.69 -2.93 49.80
C LEU A 2 0.12 -4.34 49.68
N VAL A 3 -1.21 -4.44 49.76
CA VAL A 3 -1.97 -5.70 49.62
C VAL A 3 -2.14 -5.99 48.13
N PRO A 4 -1.82 -7.20 47.62
CA PRO A 4 -2.10 -7.57 46.24
C PRO A 4 -3.59 -7.90 46.04
N GLY A 5 -4.20 -7.29 45.03
CA GLY A 5 -5.58 -7.57 44.60
C GLY A 5 -5.69 -8.83 43.71
N PRO A 6 -6.89 -9.43 43.60
CA PRO A 6 -7.08 -10.73 42.95
C PRO A 6 -6.96 -10.66 41.43
N ALA A 7 -6.33 -11.70 40.86
CA ALA A 7 -6.16 -11.89 39.42
C ALA A 7 -7.50 -12.18 38.73
N SER A 8 -7.83 -11.40 37.70
CA SER A 8 -9.03 -11.56 36.89
C SER A 8 -8.80 -12.67 35.84
N ALA A 9 -9.63 -13.72 35.89
CA ALA A 9 -9.58 -14.86 34.97
C ALA A 9 -10.06 -14.49 33.56
N ALA A 10 -9.39 -15.02 32.53
CA ALA A 10 -9.72 -14.82 31.13
C ALA A 10 -10.89 -15.73 30.66
N PRO A 11 -11.72 -15.29 29.71
CA PRO A 11 -12.86 -16.07 29.20
C PRO A 11 -12.43 -17.21 28.25
N ARG A 12 -12.98 -18.41 28.49
CA ARG A 12 -12.90 -19.58 27.58
C ARG A 12 -13.78 -19.34 26.34
N ILE A 13 -13.24 -19.60 25.16
CA ILE A 13 -13.98 -19.60 23.89
C ILE A 13 -14.24 -21.06 23.49
N ASP A 14 -15.50 -21.34 23.19
CA ASP A 14 -16.02 -22.66 22.79
C ASP A 14 -15.83 -22.90 21.28
N PRO A 15 -15.09 -23.94 20.86
CA PRO A 15 -14.83 -24.24 19.45
C PRO A 15 -15.89 -25.20 18.89
N ARG A 16 -17.16 -24.78 18.83
CA ARG A 16 -18.21 -25.55 18.13
C ARG A 16 -19.21 -24.64 17.44
N SER A 17 -18.83 -24.12 16.28
CA SER A 17 -19.80 -23.73 15.25
C SER A 17 -19.16 -23.81 13.87
N ALA A 18 -19.14 -25.01 13.33
CA ALA A 18 -18.90 -25.29 11.92
C ALA A 18 -19.96 -26.30 11.48
N ARG A 19 -20.83 -25.92 10.54
CA ARG A 19 -21.28 -26.76 9.40
C ARG A 19 -22.49 -26.19 8.68
N GLY A 20 -22.39 -26.21 7.35
CA GLY A 20 -23.47 -26.68 6.50
C GLY A 20 -23.91 -25.70 5.42
N ARG A 21 -23.53 -25.95 4.16
CA ARG A 21 -24.42 -26.56 3.16
C ARG A 21 -23.75 -26.71 1.79
N ASP A 22 -23.85 -27.94 1.29
CA ASP A 22 -23.60 -28.38 -0.09
C ASP A 22 -24.83 -28.19 -1.00
N ALA A 23 -24.65 -28.56 -2.28
CA ALA A 23 -25.62 -28.83 -3.37
C ALA A 23 -25.92 -27.64 -4.32
N ALA A 24 -26.08 -27.78 -5.64
CA ALA A 24 -25.90 -28.83 -6.66
C ALA A 24 -26.22 -28.19 -8.06
N GLN A 25 -26.14 -28.99 -9.14
CA GLN A 25 -26.59 -28.77 -10.55
C GLN A 25 -25.55 -28.12 -11.48
N GLY A 26 -25.16 -28.68 -12.63
CA GLY A 26 -25.72 -29.75 -13.46
C GLY A 26 -26.27 -29.15 -14.77
N ALA A 27 -25.54 -29.28 -15.89
CA ALA A 27 -26.08 -29.12 -17.24
C ALA A 27 -25.16 -29.77 -18.29
N GLU A 28 -25.51 -31.00 -18.67
CA GLU A 28 -25.19 -31.61 -19.96
C GLU A 28 -25.83 -30.81 -21.10
N TYR A 29 -25.13 -30.63 -22.21
CA TYR A 29 -25.75 -30.41 -23.52
C TYR A 29 -25.08 -31.28 -24.57
N GLY A 30 -25.92 -32.08 -25.23
CA GLY A 30 -25.54 -33.22 -26.06
C GLY A 30 -25.08 -32.87 -27.48
N GLN A 31 -24.33 -33.81 -28.03
CA GLN A 31 -23.98 -33.91 -29.44
C GLN A 31 -25.10 -34.66 -30.16
N ALA A 32 -25.72 -34.01 -31.15
CA ALA A 32 -26.55 -34.67 -32.15
C ALA A 32 -25.88 -34.47 -33.52
N GLY A 33 -25.51 -35.58 -34.14
CA GLY A 33 -25.09 -35.62 -35.54
C GLY A 33 -26.29 -35.53 -36.47
N VAL A 34 -26.10 -34.83 -37.59
CA VAL A 34 -26.93 -34.95 -38.79
C VAL A 34 -25.99 -34.96 -39.98
N GLU A 35 -25.93 -36.10 -40.67
CA GLU A 35 -25.38 -36.24 -42.02
C GLU A 35 -26.36 -35.65 -43.04
N SER A 36 -25.86 -34.83 -43.96
CA SER A 36 -26.46 -34.74 -45.29
C SER A 36 -25.36 -34.43 -46.31
N GLY A 37 -25.09 -35.41 -47.17
CA GLY A 37 -24.28 -35.22 -48.37
C GLY A 37 -25.04 -34.41 -49.43
N GLY A 38 -24.30 -33.80 -50.36
CA GLY A 38 -24.91 -33.16 -51.52
C GLY A 38 -23.99 -32.21 -52.27
N ALA A 39 -23.20 -32.76 -53.19
CA ALA A 39 -22.74 -32.20 -54.46
C ALA A 39 -22.59 -30.67 -54.59
N GLY A 40 -21.35 -30.19 -54.53
CA GLY A 40 -20.99 -28.80 -54.85
C GLY A 40 -19.51 -28.59 -55.19
N ASP A 41 -18.80 -29.63 -55.62
CA ASP A 41 -17.42 -29.52 -56.09
C ASP A 41 -17.42 -28.92 -57.50
N HIS A 42 -17.17 -27.61 -57.61
CA HIS A 42 -16.28 -27.02 -58.63
C HIS A 42 -16.25 -25.48 -58.68
N VAL A 43 -17.02 -24.75 -57.86
CA VAL A 43 -16.99 -23.27 -57.87
C VAL A 43 -16.29 -22.66 -56.63
N GLN A 44 -15.99 -23.46 -55.61
CA GLN A 44 -15.48 -22.98 -54.32
C GLN A 44 -13.95 -22.77 -54.23
N ALA A 45 -13.20 -23.10 -55.29
CA ALA A 45 -11.73 -23.02 -55.27
C ALA A 45 -11.18 -21.59 -55.44
N VAL A 46 -11.93 -20.66 -56.05
CA VAL A 46 -11.43 -19.29 -56.34
C VAL A 46 -11.80 -18.28 -55.25
N MET A 47 -12.97 -18.41 -54.60
CA MET A 47 -13.33 -17.55 -53.45
C MET A 47 -12.62 -17.95 -52.13
N SER A 48 -12.10 -19.18 -52.05
CA SER A 48 -11.31 -19.64 -50.89
C SER A 48 -9.93 -18.98 -50.82
N ASP A 49 -9.33 -18.63 -51.95
CA ASP A 49 -7.98 -18.04 -51.98
C ASP A 49 -7.97 -16.53 -51.65
N GLN A 50 -9.01 -15.77 -52.04
CA GLN A 50 -9.14 -14.36 -51.67
C GLN A 50 -9.40 -14.16 -50.17
N GLY A 51 -10.32 -14.93 -49.59
CA GLY A 51 -10.58 -14.87 -48.14
C GLY A 51 -9.39 -15.29 -47.27
N LYS A 52 -8.48 -16.12 -47.82
CA LYS A 52 -7.25 -16.54 -47.14
C LYS A 52 -6.18 -15.44 -47.19
N ARG A 53 -6.06 -14.70 -48.30
CA ARG A 53 -5.15 -13.55 -48.42
C ARG A 53 -5.58 -12.37 -47.54
N ASP A 54 -6.88 -12.11 -47.44
CA ASP A 54 -7.40 -11.04 -46.58
C ASP A 54 -7.19 -11.34 -45.08
N ARG A 55 -7.30 -12.62 -44.67
CA ARG A 55 -6.95 -13.06 -43.30
C ARG A 55 -5.45 -12.96 -42.98
N ILE A 56 -4.59 -13.19 -43.96
CA ILE A 56 -3.13 -13.06 -43.77
C ILE A 56 -2.74 -11.58 -43.66
N GLN A 57 -3.38 -10.68 -44.42
CA GLN A 57 -3.14 -9.24 -44.28
C GLN A 57 -3.68 -8.68 -42.96
N ALA A 58 -4.90 -9.09 -42.53
CA ALA A 58 -5.48 -8.62 -41.27
C ALA A 58 -4.67 -9.05 -40.02
N THR A 59 -4.08 -10.25 -40.03
CA THR A 59 -3.25 -10.73 -38.90
C THR A 59 -1.90 -10.00 -38.84
N SER A 60 -1.33 -9.62 -39.98
CA SER A 60 -0.07 -8.84 -40.02
C SER A 60 -0.20 -7.42 -39.46
N ALA A 61 -1.34 -6.76 -39.71
CA ALA A 61 -1.60 -5.41 -39.21
C ALA A 61 -1.76 -5.37 -37.68
N LEU A 62 -2.50 -6.33 -37.11
CA LEU A 62 -2.66 -6.43 -35.65
C LEU A 62 -1.34 -6.75 -34.94
N ALA A 63 -0.51 -7.62 -35.53
CA ALA A 63 0.81 -7.91 -35.01
C ALA A 63 1.72 -6.67 -35.02
N ALA A 64 1.70 -5.87 -36.09
CA ALA A 64 2.47 -4.64 -36.19
C ALA A 64 2.05 -3.59 -35.14
N VAL A 65 0.75 -3.43 -34.88
CA VAL A 65 0.24 -2.53 -33.84
C VAL A 65 0.64 -3.02 -32.45
N ALA A 66 0.55 -4.32 -32.17
CA ALA A 66 0.97 -4.89 -30.89
C ALA A 66 2.49 -4.72 -30.65
N ILE A 67 3.31 -4.91 -31.69
CA ILE A 67 4.77 -4.69 -31.61
C ILE A 67 5.06 -3.21 -31.39
N LEU A 68 4.43 -2.30 -32.13
CA LEU A 68 4.61 -0.86 -31.93
C LEU A 68 4.16 -0.40 -30.55
N ALA A 69 3.04 -0.92 -30.04
CA ALA A 69 2.58 -0.66 -28.68
C ALA A 69 3.59 -1.17 -27.65
N ALA A 70 4.12 -2.38 -27.82
CA ALA A 70 5.14 -2.96 -26.93
C ALA A 70 6.47 -2.20 -26.99
N VAL A 71 6.91 -1.78 -28.18
CA VAL A 71 8.12 -0.97 -28.37
C VAL A 71 7.94 0.42 -27.76
N LEU A 72 6.79 1.05 -27.96
CA LEU A 72 6.45 2.32 -27.31
C LEU A 72 6.42 2.15 -25.79
N TRP A 73 5.88 1.03 -25.29
CA TRP A 73 5.90 0.66 -23.87
C TRP A 73 7.34 0.55 -23.35
N LEU A 74 8.21 -0.17 -24.06
CA LEU A 74 9.61 -0.37 -23.68
C LEU A 74 10.47 0.89 -23.80
N ILE A 75 10.14 1.84 -24.69
CA ILE A 75 10.92 3.07 -24.89
C ILE A 75 10.42 4.20 -23.97
N VAL A 76 9.11 4.34 -23.79
CA VAL A 76 8.50 5.47 -23.08
C VAL A 76 8.45 5.24 -21.57
N LEU A 77 8.17 4.03 -21.10
CA LEU A 77 8.05 3.77 -19.66
C LEU A 77 9.34 3.87 -18.85
N PRO A 78 10.51 3.38 -19.29
CA PRO A 78 11.72 3.53 -18.49
C PRO A 78 12.24 4.97 -18.47
N ARG A 79 11.75 5.85 -19.35
CA ARG A 79 12.10 7.28 -19.37
C ARG A 79 11.20 8.17 -18.52
N MET A 80 10.11 7.63 -17.98
CA MET A 80 9.37 8.30 -16.92
C MET A 80 9.96 7.88 -15.59
N GLU A 81 11.14 8.43 -15.28
CA GLU A 81 11.62 8.49 -13.90
C GLU A 81 10.56 9.27 -13.13
N VAL A 82 9.66 8.54 -12.45
CA VAL A 82 8.73 9.16 -11.53
C VAL A 82 9.62 9.70 -10.41
N PRO A 83 9.69 11.03 -10.24
CA PRO A 83 10.50 11.60 -9.19
C PRO A 83 10.08 10.97 -7.87
N VAL A 84 11.02 10.28 -7.24
CA VAL A 84 10.83 9.77 -5.89
C VAL A 84 10.89 10.99 -4.99
N LEU A 85 9.96 11.11 -4.06
CA LEU A 85 10.02 12.16 -3.08
C LEU A 85 11.30 11.97 -2.26
N GLU A 86 12.31 12.78 -2.55
CA GLU A 86 13.50 12.86 -1.73
C GLU A 86 13.13 13.63 -0.47
N ALA A 87 13.32 12.99 0.69
CA ALA A 87 13.16 13.70 1.95
C ALA A 87 14.09 14.92 1.96
N ASP A 88 13.61 16.04 2.49
CA ASP A 88 14.47 17.18 2.79
C ASP A 88 15.37 16.81 3.98
N LEU A 89 16.55 16.32 3.61
CA LEU A 89 17.62 16.01 4.54
C LEU A 89 18.52 17.22 4.77
N SER A 90 18.19 18.39 4.22
CA SER A 90 18.92 19.62 4.54
C SER A 90 18.77 19.93 6.03
N GLY A 91 19.88 20.32 6.66
CA GLY A 91 19.92 20.57 8.10
C GLY A 91 20.16 19.33 8.98
N PRO A 92 20.27 19.56 10.30
CA PRO A 92 20.65 18.52 11.25
C PRO A 92 19.56 17.46 11.41
N PRO A 93 19.92 16.21 11.74
CA PRO A 93 18.96 15.16 12.08
C PRO A 93 18.01 15.57 13.21
N ILE A 94 16.76 15.14 13.13
CA ILE A 94 15.75 15.43 14.15
C ILE A 94 16.10 14.63 15.42
N PRO A 95 16.22 15.28 16.60
CA PRO A 95 16.44 14.56 17.85
C PRO A 95 15.21 13.71 18.20
N TYR A 96 15.45 12.54 18.77
CA TYR A 96 14.42 11.63 19.28
C TYR A 96 14.74 11.21 20.72
N ASP A 97 13.72 10.81 21.47
CA ASP A 97 13.84 10.47 22.88
C ASP A 97 14.40 9.06 23.07
N HIS A 98 13.93 8.13 22.24
CA HIS A 98 14.38 6.74 22.18
C HIS A 98 14.12 6.17 20.79
N LEU A 99 14.54 4.92 20.57
CA LEU A 99 14.17 4.16 19.37
C LEU A 99 13.00 3.25 19.75
N ALA A 100 11.84 3.50 19.16
CA ALA A 100 10.64 2.75 19.43
C ALA A 100 10.78 1.32 18.93
N TYR A 101 10.41 0.35 19.76
CA TYR A 101 10.27 -1.05 19.38
C TYR A 101 9.11 -1.67 20.13
N GLU A 102 8.66 -2.85 19.70
CA GLU A 102 7.40 -3.43 20.17
C GLU A 102 7.28 -3.61 21.68
N ALA A 103 8.40 -3.79 22.42
CA ALA A 103 8.33 -3.95 23.86
C ALA A 103 8.21 -2.63 24.64
N THR A 104 8.73 -1.52 24.12
CA THR A 104 8.62 -0.20 24.76
C THR A 104 7.39 0.56 24.29
N ASP A 105 7.07 0.43 23.00
CA ASP A 105 6.04 1.19 22.30
C ASP A 105 5.16 0.24 21.48
N PRO A 106 4.46 -0.69 22.15
CA PRO A 106 3.56 -1.61 21.46
C PRO A 106 2.51 -0.84 20.68
N HIS A 107 2.33 -1.23 19.42
CA HIS A 107 1.38 -0.57 18.54
C HIS A 107 -0.06 -0.88 18.96
N TYR A 108 -0.60 -0.09 19.89
CA TYR A 108 -1.99 -0.19 20.30
C TYR A 108 -2.88 0.54 19.30
N LEU A 109 -3.57 -0.23 18.46
CA LEU A 109 -4.74 0.28 17.73
C LEU A 109 -5.75 0.75 18.78
N SER A 110 -5.92 2.07 18.87
CA SER A 110 -6.88 2.70 19.78
C SER A 110 -8.21 1.94 19.70
N ASN A 111 -8.67 1.42 20.85
CA ASN A 111 -10.01 0.88 21.12
C ASN A 111 -10.14 -0.62 21.52
N ARG A 112 -9.19 -1.20 22.29
CA ARG A 112 -9.31 -2.50 23.00
C ARG A 112 -9.86 -3.69 22.18
N ARG A 113 -9.94 -3.57 20.86
CA ARG A 113 -10.31 -4.65 19.95
C ARG A 113 -9.05 -5.45 19.68
N ARG A 114 -9.21 -6.77 19.61
CA ARG A 114 -8.15 -7.69 19.20
C ARG A 114 -7.47 -7.11 17.96
N VAL A 115 -6.14 -6.98 18.03
CA VAL A 115 -5.33 -6.68 16.85
C VAL A 115 -5.71 -7.71 15.79
N HIS A 116 -6.22 -7.24 14.66
CA HIS A 116 -6.61 -8.15 13.58
C HIS A 116 -5.35 -8.93 13.17
N GLU A 117 -5.50 -10.22 12.89
CA GLU A 117 -4.36 -11.14 12.68
C GLU A 117 -3.36 -10.61 11.64
N ASP A 118 -3.85 -10.00 10.57
CA ASP A 118 -3.03 -9.37 9.53
C ASP A 118 -2.10 -8.24 10.02
N TRP A 119 -2.43 -7.55 11.12
CA TRP A 119 -1.56 -6.53 11.70
C TRP A 119 -0.41 -7.17 12.47
N LEU A 120 -0.59 -8.37 13.04
CA LEU A 120 0.48 -9.11 13.70
C LEU A 120 1.60 -9.42 12.72
N ALA A 121 1.27 -9.71 11.45
CA ALA A 121 2.26 -9.91 10.41
C ALA A 121 3.09 -8.64 10.12
N ALA A 122 2.48 -7.46 10.16
CA ALA A 122 3.20 -6.19 9.99
C ALA A 122 4.07 -5.87 11.21
N ILE A 123 3.54 -6.05 12.42
CA ILE A 123 4.27 -5.90 13.69
C ILE A 123 5.47 -6.87 13.77
N ALA A 124 5.34 -8.07 13.23
CA ALA A 124 6.44 -9.04 13.19
C ALA A 124 7.51 -8.68 12.15
N ARG A 125 7.13 -8.03 11.03
CA ARG A 125 8.08 -7.61 9.98
C ARG A 125 8.93 -6.43 10.39
N TYR A 126 8.29 -5.46 11.03
CA TYR A 126 8.96 -4.31 11.60
C TYR A 126 8.70 -4.46 13.09
N PRO A 127 9.63 -4.97 13.90
CA PRO A 127 9.56 -4.91 15.37
C PRO A 127 10.21 -3.65 15.96
N ASP A 128 11.15 -3.01 15.25
CA ASP A 128 11.89 -1.81 15.65
C ASP A 128 11.63 -0.66 14.65
N VAL A 129 11.88 0.59 15.05
CA VAL A 129 11.83 1.75 14.15
C VAL A 129 12.93 1.67 13.08
N ARG A 130 14.07 1.07 13.39
CA ARG A 130 15.19 0.85 12.44
C ARG A 130 14.78 0.03 11.23
N ASP A 131 13.84 -0.90 11.39
CA ASP A 131 13.35 -1.73 10.29
C ASP A 131 12.57 -0.91 9.25
N CYS A 132 12.10 0.27 9.63
CA CYS A 132 11.37 1.22 8.78
C CYS A 132 12.28 2.23 8.06
N LEU A 133 13.60 2.19 8.31
CA LEU A 133 14.57 3.10 7.74
C LEU A 133 15.26 2.50 6.53
N GLU A 134 15.89 3.37 5.74
CA GLU A 134 16.75 2.97 4.62
C GLU A 134 17.83 1.98 5.09
N PRO A 135 18.23 0.99 4.26
CA PRO A 135 19.14 -0.08 4.67
C PRO A 135 20.46 0.37 5.30
N ASP A 136 20.99 1.52 4.90
CA ASP A 136 22.24 2.08 5.39
C ASP A 136 22.11 2.79 6.76
N GLU A 137 20.90 3.21 7.14
CA GLU A 137 20.64 3.82 8.46
C GLU A 137 20.38 2.78 9.56
N ARG A 138 19.89 1.58 9.20
CA ARG A 138 19.57 0.52 10.17
C ARG A 138 20.72 0.17 11.12
N PRO A 139 21.99 0.05 10.68
CA PRO A 139 23.10 -0.24 11.58
C PRO A 139 23.65 1.00 12.30
N ALA A 140 23.21 2.22 11.96
CA ALA A 140 23.79 3.44 12.51
C ALA A 140 23.58 3.52 14.02
N LYS A 141 24.58 3.98 14.77
CA LYS A 141 24.44 4.14 16.24
C LYS A 141 23.34 5.14 16.59
N ARG A 142 23.21 6.19 15.77
CA ARG A 142 22.21 7.24 15.87
C ARG A 142 21.58 7.47 14.49
N PRO A 143 20.63 6.62 14.06
CA PRO A 143 20.03 6.75 12.73
C PRO A 143 19.30 8.08 12.58
N ASP A 144 19.24 8.62 11.36
CA ASP A 144 18.36 9.73 11.00
C ASP A 144 16.96 9.21 10.63
N LEU A 145 15.96 9.49 11.48
CA LEU A 145 14.59 9.03 11.26
C LEU A 145 13.92 9.65 10.03
N ARG A 146 14.50 10.68 9.42
CA ARG A 146 14.03 11.26 8.15
C ARG A 146 14.32 10.36 6.95
N ARG A 147 15.28 9.43 7.06
CA ARG A 147 15.65 8.47 6.01
C ARG A 147 14.77 7.23 6.07
N PHE A 148 13.49 7.47 5.85
CA PHE A 148 12.42 6.49 5.96
C PHE A 148 12.32 5.66 4.66
N ASP A 149 12.27 4.34 4.78
CA ASP A 149 12.25 3.43 3.63
C ASP A 149 10.84 3.29 3.05
N TRP A 150 10.35 4.35 2.39
CA TRP A 150 9.05 4.33 1.71
C TRP A 150 8.95 3.17 0.70
N ALA A 151 10.03 2.87 -0.01
CA ALA A 151 10.05 1.85 -1.06
C ALA A 151 9.94 0.41 -0.51
N GLY A 152 10.45 0.15 0.69
CA GLY A 152 10.45 -1.17 1.33
C GLY A 152 9.10 -1.62 1.88
N LEU A 153 8.13 -0.71 2.05
CA LEU A 153 6.85 -1.00 2.69
C LEU A 153 5.88 -1.72 1.73
N ARG A 154 5.25 -2.81 2.19
CA ARG A 154 4.38 -3.67 1.36
C ARG A 154 2.91 -3.30 1.42
N GLY A 155 2.61 -2.08 1.84
CA GLY A 155 1.26 -1.53 1.88
C GLY A 155 0.94 -0.80 3.17
N ARG A 156 -0.33 -0.46 3.33
CA ARG A 156 -0.81 0.48 4.36
C ARG A 156 -0.53 0.06 5.80
N LYS A 157 -0.65 -1.24 6.12
CA LYS A 157 -0.42 -1.74 7.49
C LYS A 157 1.04 -1.56 7.91
N ASP A 158 1.97 -1.87 7.01
CA ASP A 158 3.41 -1.68 7.24
C ASP A 158 3.69 -0.19 7.48
N LEU A 159 3.10 0.68 6.65
CA LEU A 159 3.22 2.12 6.77
C LEU A 159 2.67 2.66 8.10
N ASP A 160 1.49 2.21 8.53
CA ASP A 160 0.90 2.63 9.80
C ASP A 160 1.78 2.24 11.01
N ILE A 161 2.31 1.00 11.04
CA ILE A 161 3.25 0.55 12.07
C ILE A 161 4.51 1.42 12.07
N CYS A 162 5.09 1.64 10.90
CA CYS A 162 6.34 2.37 10.77
C CYS A 162 6.19 3.86 11.14
N LEU A 163 5.11 4.51 10.69
CA LEU A 163 4.79 5.87 11.10
C LEU A 163 4.60 5.97 12.61
N TYR A 164 3.86 5.03 13.21
CA TYR A 164 3.68 5.01 14.67
C TYR A 164 5.01 4.95 15.40
N ARG A 165 5.93 4.08 14.98
CA ARG A 165 7.25 3.96 15.60
C ARG A 165 8.12 5.18 15.43
N VAL A 166 8.11 5.79 14.25
CA VAL A 166 8.81 7.06 14.03
C VAL A 166 8.28 8.12 14.98
N PHE A 167 6.97 8.33 15.04
CA PHE A 167 6.41 9.37 15.90
C PHE A 167 6.54 9.06 17.40
N SER A 168 6.48 7.80 17.80
CA SER A 168 6.75 7.39 19.18
C SER A 168 8.21 7.68 19.56
N SER A 169 9.16 7.37 18.67
CA SER A 169 10.59 7.67 18.86
C SER A 169 10.81 9.18 19.02
N LEU A 170 10.15 9.99 18.18
CA LEU A 170 10.25 11.45 18.21
C LEU A 170 9.68 12.05 19.51
N GLY A 171 8.68 11.40 20.12
CA GLY A 171 8.18 11.70 21.47
C GLY A 171 7.40 13.01 21.64
N THR A 172 7.33 13.86 20.62
CA THR A 172 6.59 15.13 20.70
C THR A 172 5.88 15.48 19.39
N ARG A 173 4.74 16.17 19.54
CA ARG A 173 3.97 16.75 18.43
C ARG A 173 4.83 17.62 17.51
N GLN A 174 5.64 18.52 18.07
CA GLN A 174 6.44 19.46 17.29
C GLN A 174 7.46 18.74 16.38
N ARG A 175 8.11 17.69 16.91
CA ARG A 175 9.04 16.88 16.10
C ARG A 175 8.30 16.05 15.04
N SER A 176 7.06 15.61 15.29
CA SER A 176 6.24 15.00 14.24
C SER A 176 5.93 15.96 13.10
N THR A 177 5.62 17.22 13.40
CA THR A 177 5.39 18.26 12.39
C THR A 177 6.64 18.46 11.53
N ILE A 178 7.80 18.64 12.16
CA ILE A 178 9.10 18.77 11.46
C ILE A 178 9.40 17.52 10.61
N TRP A 179 9.13 16.32 11.13
CA TRP A 179 9.33 15.09 10.37
C TRP A 179 8.42 15.07 9.14
N LEU A 180 7.12 15.34 9.29
CA LEU A 180 6.18 15.39 8.16
C LEU A 180 6.61 16.43 7.11
N GLU A 181 7.02 17.62 7.53
CA GLU A 181 7.54 18.65 6.62
C GLU A 181 8.81 18.20 5.90
N SER A 182 9.72 17.51 6.59
CA SER A 182 10.92 16.91 5.96
C SER A 182 10.59 15.83 4.93
N GLN A 183 9.41 15.21 5.04
CA GLN A 183 8.89 14.27 4.03
C GLN A 183 7.98 14.98 3.02
N GLY A 184 8.12 16.29 2.82
CA GLY A 184 7.38 17.05 1.81
C GLY A 184 5.88 17.22 2.08
N PHE A 185 5.38 16.87 3.27
CA PHE A 185 3.96 17.09 3.60
C PHE A 185 3.73 18.54 4.02
N ARG A 186 2.57 19.08 3.62
CA ARG A 186 2.04 20.31 4.21
C ARG A 186 1.27 19.97 5.47
N THR A 187 1.73 20.46 6.60
CA THR A 187 1.17 20.12 7.90
C THR A 187 0.07 21.09 8.34
N SER A 188 -0.94 20.55 9.01
CA SER A 188 -1.99 21.30 9.69
C SER A 188 -2.30 20.64 11.03
N GLU A 189 -2.65 21.44 12.03
CA GLU A 189 -2.98 20.94 13.36
C GLU A 189 -4.39 21.34 13.78
N PHE A 190 -5.11 20.44 14.43
CA PHE A 190 -6.44 20.73 14.96
C PHE A 190 -6.77 19.83 16.16
N ALA A 191 -7.59 20.36 17.08
CA ALA A 191 -8.00 19.64 18.28
C ALA A 191 -9.19 18.70 17.98
N VAL A 192 -9.10 17.45 18.42
CA VAL A 192 -10.19 16.45 18.27
C VAL A 192 -10.26 15.58 19.53
N GLY A 193 -11.41 15.61 20.21
CA GLY A 193 -11.78 14.70 21.30
C GLY A 193 -10.72 14.59 22.40
N GLY A 194 -10.28 15.72 22.98
CA GLY A 194 -9.29 15.76 24.07
C GLY A 194 -7.85 15.46 23.64
N GLY A 195 -7.50 15.80 22.40
CA GLY A 195 -6.15 15.63 21.87
C GLY A 195 -5.93 16.48 20.62
N ILE A 196 -4.71 16.47 20.12
CA ILE A 196 -4.28 17.26 18.95
C ILE A 196 -3.91 16.29 17.83
N VAL A 197 -4.47 16.53 16.65
CA VAL A 197 -4.11 15.82 15.43
C VAL A 197 -3.20 16.70 14.61
N VAL A 198 -2.03 16.17 14.23
CA VAL A 198 -1.18 16.73 13.18
C VAL A 198 -1.45 15.94 11.91
N ASN A 199 -1.93 16.62 10.89
CA ASN A 199 -2.16 16.06 9.57
C ASN A 199 -1.13 16.62 8.60
N GLY A 200 -0.29 15.75 8.05
CA GLY A 200 0.48 16.02 6.85
C GLY A 200 -0.35 15.66 5.63
N ARG A 201 -0.73 16.65 4.83
CA ARG A 201 -1.36 16.43 3.53
C ARG A 201 -0.29 16.51 2.44
N TYR A 202 -0.33 15.54 1.55
CA TYR A 202 0.46 15.53 0.33
C TYR A 202 -0.46 15.74 -0.88
N SER A 203 -0.05 16.63 -1.79
CA SER A 203 -0.82 17.04 -2.98
C SER A 203 0.01 16.72 -4.24
N PRO A 204 -0.39 15.73 -5.06
CA PRO A 204 0.30 15.40 -6.30
C PRO A 204 0.33 16.55 -7.33
N ARG A 205 -0.55 17.54 -7.16
CA ARG A 205 -0.59 18.72 -8.04
C ARG A 205 0.54 19.70 -7.77
N ASP A 206 1.10 19.66 -6.57
CA ASP A 206 2.12 20.61 -6.14
C ASP A 206 3.51 19.94 -6.05
N ASP A 207 3.58 18.63 -5.78
CA ASP A 207 4.85 17.90 -5.55
C ASP A 207 4.76 16.41 -6.02
N HIS A 208 5.83 15.63 -5.91
CA HIS A 208 6.03 14.29 -6.53
C HIS A 208 5.50 13.05 -5.76
N VAL A 209 4.88 12.09 -6.46
CA VAL A 209 3.97 11.03 -5.92
C VAL A 209 4.61 10.08 -4.89
N LEU A 210 3.95 9.92 -3.73
CA LEU A 210 4.43 9.19 -2.54
C LEU A 210 4.13 7.68 -2.48
N LEU A 211 3.70 7.04 -3.56
CA LEU A 211 3.16 5.69 -3.43
C LEU A 211 4.24 4.61 -3.21
N PRO A 212 4.21 3.88 -2.07
CA PRO A 212 5.04 2.70 -1.84
C PRO A 212 4.57 1.53 -2.72
N GLY A 213 5.51 0.82 -3.35
CA GLY A 213 5.27 -0.53 -3.89
C GLY A 213 4.41 -0.66 -5.15
N GLY A 214 4.13 0.41 -5.90
CA GLY A 214 3.41 0.32 -7.18
C GLY A 214 4.33 0.01 -8.37
N THR A 215 3.87 -0.79 -9.33
CA THR A 215 4.50 -0.84 -10.66
C THR A 215 4.50 0.56 -11.28
N VAL A 216 5.40 0.84 -12.23
CA VAL A 216 5.43 2.14 -12.96
C VAL A 216 4.05 2.51 -13.50
N LEU A 217 3.28 1.53 -13.97
CA LEU A 217 1.90 1.72 -14.42
C LEU A 217 0.95 2.09 -13.27
N ALA A 218 1.01 1.42 -12.12
CA ALA A 218 0.19 1.77 -10.96
C ALA A 218 0.49 3.19 -10.46
N ARG A 219 1.78 3.59 -10.45
CA ARG A 219 2.24 4.95 -10.13
C ARG A 219 1.79 5.98 -11.16
N TRP A 220 1.84 5.67 -12.45
CA TRP A 220 1.35 6.56 -13.50
C TRP A 220 -0.16 6.75 -13.42
N VAL A 221 -0.93 5.67 -13.25
CA VAL A 221 -2.39 5.73 -13.11
C VAL A 221 -2.78 6.55 -11.88
N THR A 222 -2.12 6.36 -10.75
CA THR A 222 -2.38 7.11 -9.52
C THR A 222 -1.88 8.56 -9.56
N ALA A 223 -0.87 8.89 -10.38
CA ALA A 223 -0.52 10.28 -10.65
C ALA A 223 -1.63 11.02 -11.44
N HIS A 224 -2.42 10.30 -12.24
CA HIS A 224 -3.48 10.87 -13.07
C HIS A 224 -4.88 10.79 -12.44
N ILE A 225 -5.10 9.90 -11.48
CA ILE A 225 -6.31 9.86 -10.66
C ILE A 225 -6.00 10.59 -9.36
N ILE A 226 -6.60 11.77 -9.17
CA ILE A 226 -6.29 12.69 -8.06
C ILE A 226 -6.65 12.04 -6.72
N TYR A 227 -5.70 11.35 -6.09
CA TYR A 227 -5.82 10.90 -4.70
C TYR A 227 -4.95 11.80 -3.82
N GLY A 228 -5.57 12.44 -2.84
CA GLY A 228 -4.85 13.14 -1.78
C GLY A 228 -4.44 12.13 -0.71
N GLU A 229 -3.16 12.10 -0.36
CA GLU A 229 -2.67 11.25 0.72
C GLU A 229 -2.47 12.07 1.99
N VAL A 230 -2.87 11.49 3.12
CA VAL A 230 -2.81 12.15 4.42
C VAL A 230 -2.10 11.22 5.41
N ALA A 231 -0.93 11.64 5.88
CA ALA A 231 -0.32 11.10 7.08
C ALA A 231 -0.91 11.84 8.28
N SER A 232 -1.39 11.10 9.28
CA SER A 232 -2.01 11.67 10.47
C SER A 232 -1.38 11.10 11.72
N VAL A 233 -1.14 11.95 12.71
CA VAL A 233 -0.69 11.57 14.03
C VAL A 233 -1.51 12.29 15.08
N ARG A 234 -2.01 11.54 16.07
CA ARG A 234 -2.84 12.06 17.15
C ARG A 234 -2.10 11.93 18.47
N TRP A 235 -1.96 13.06 19.14
CA TRP A 235 -1.38 13.22 20.46
C TRP A 235 -2.50 13.50 21.46
N ALA A 236 -2.40 12.94 22.67
CA ALA A 236 -3.22 13.33 23.80
C ALA A 236 -2.78 14.71 24.34
N GLU A 237 -3.62 15.35 25.14
CA GLU A 237 -3.28 16.60 25.83
C GLU A 237 -2.06 16.45 26.76
N ASP A 238 -1.84 15.26 27.32
CA ASP A 238 -0.67 14.93 28.16
C ASP A 238 0.62 14.69 27.36
N GLY A 239 0.57 14.82 26.02
CA GLY A 239 1.71 14.59 25.14
C GLY A 239 1.94 13.13 24.76
N ARG A 240 1.07 12.19 25.16
CA ARG A 240 1.19 10.78 24.77
C ARG A 240 0.70 10.55 23.34
N LEU A 241 1.46 9.76 22.57
CA LEU A 241 1.03 9.32 21.24
C LEU A 241 -0.17 8.37 21.36
N LEU A 242 -1.29 8.74 20.74
CA LEU A 242 -2.51 7.93 20.74
C LEU A 242 -2.65 7.08 19.48
N ARG A 243 -2.25 7.63 18.34
CA ARG A 243 -2.38 6.97 17.04
C ARG A 243 -1.47 7.62 16.01
N ALA A 244 -0.97 6.83 15.07
CA ALA A 244 -0.47 7.31 13.80
C ALA A 244 -1.08 6.47 12.67
N GLY A 245 -1.11 7.01 11.47
CA GLY A 245 -1.46 6.23 10.30
C GLY A 245 -1.66 7.08 9.06
N PHE A 246 -1.74 6.37 7.94
CA PHE A 246 -1.88 6.91 6.61
C PHE A 246 -3.29 6.70 6.09
N MET A 247 -3.85 7.69 5.43
CA MET A 247 -5.19 7.66 4.86
C MET A 247 -5.14 8.18 3.43
N SER A 248 -5.62 7.38 2.49
CA SER A 248 -5.87 7.81 1.11
C SER A 248 -7.30 8.35 1.04
N ASN A 249 -7.45 9.61 0.62
CA ASN A 249 -8.76 10.20 0.33
C ASN A 249 -8.91 10.31 -1.19
N SER A 250 -10.02 9.80 -1.71
CA SER A 250 -10.48 10.19 -3.05
C SER A 250 -10.93 11.65 -2.98
N LEU A 251 -10.24 12.53 -3.71
CA LEU A 251 -10.69 13.91 -3.91
C LEU A 251 -11.85 13.97 -4.90
#